data_AF-A0A1T4ZCE6-F1
#
_entry.id   AF-A0A1T4ZCE6-F1
#
_cell.length_a   1.000
_cell.length_b   1.000
_cell.length_c   1.000
_cell.angle_alpha   90.00
_cell.angle_beta   90.00
_cell.angle_gamma   90.00
#
_symmetry.space_group_name_H-M   'P 1'
#
loop_
_entity.id
_entity.type
_entity.pdbx_description
1 polymer ?
#
loop_
_entity_poly.entity_id
_entity_poly.type
_entity_poly.pdbx_seq_one_letter_code
_entity_poly.pdbx_strand_id
1 'polypeptide(L)' 'MKKNKIIDQICPHCQGKGYTEIRDCSGEIQREETCVFCVGTGNREQGTDNKLITDN' A
#
# COMPACT_ATOMS: atom_id res chain seq x y z
N MET A 1 9.23 -2.52 -28.12
CA MET A 1 9.61 -2.98 -26.76
C MET A 1 8.46 -2.67 -25.82
N LYS A 2 7.68 -3.67 -25.38
CA LYS A 2 6.55 -3.45 -24.46
C LYS A 2 7.14 -3.24 -23.07
N LYS A 3 6.99 -2.04 -22.51
CA LYS A 3 7.42 -1.73 -21.14
C LYS A 3 6.45 -2.43 -20.20
N ASN A 4 6.90 -3.48 -19.50
CA ASN A 4 6.17 -4.04 -18.38
C ASN A 4 6.11 -2.96 -17.29
N LYS A 5 4.98 -2.24 -17.23
CA LYS A 5 4.71 -1.31 -16.15
C LYS A 5 4.27 -2.16 -14.96
N ILE A 6 5.20 -2.46 -14.06
CA ILE A 6 4.85 -2.92 -12.72
C ILE A 6 4.08 -1.74 -12.11
N ILE A 7 2.76 -1.88 -12.01
CA ILE A 7 1.95 -0.89 -11.30
C ILE A 7 2.14 -1.23 -9.85
N ASP A 8 3.13 -0.63 -9.17
CA ASP A 8 3.16 -0.63 -7.71
C ASP A 8 1.86 0.01 -7.24
N GLN A 9 0.89 -0.84 -6.89
CA GLN A 9 -0.40 -0.40 -6.41
C GLN A 9 -0.18 0.07 -4.98
N ILE A 10 -0.27 1.38 -4.77
CA ILE A 10 -0.17 2.01 -3.44
C ILE A 10 -1.15 1.28 -2.51
N CYS A 11 -0.67 0.90 -1.31
CA CYS A 11 -1.52 0.24 -0.34
C CYS A 11 -2.67 1.20 0.05
N PRO A 12 -3.94 0.83 -0.18
CA PRO A 12 -5.07 1.73 0.07
C PRO A 12 -5.31 1.95 1.56
N HIS A 13 -4.83 1.05 2.43
CA HIS A 13 -5.03 1.11 3.88
C HIS A 13 -4.16 2.17 4.55
N CYS A 14 -2.89 2.28 4.14
CA CYS A 14 -1.97 3.29 4.66
C CYS A 14 -1.67 4.40 3.65
N GLN A 15 -2.32 4.40 2.48
CA GLN A 15 -2.11 5.36 1.40
C GLN A 15 -0.63 5.52 1.01
N GLY A 16 0.13 4.43 1.01
CA GLY A 16 1.56 4.46 0.67
C GLY A 16 2.52 4.74 1.82
N LYS A 17 2.02 5.10 3.01
CA LYS A 17 2.89 5.45 4.16
C LYS A 17 3.66 4.26 4.74
N GLY A 18 3.10 3.04 4.65
CA GLY A 18 3.63 1.86 5.32
C GLY A 18 3.21 1.73 6.80
N TYR A 19 2.55 2.74 7.36
CA TYR A 19 2.06 2.74 8.74
C TYR A 19 0.67 3.40 8.84
N THR A 20 -0.02 3.15 9.95
CA THR A 20 -1.27 3.81 10.33
C THR A 20 -1.04 4.68 11.55
N GLU A 21 -1.60 5.89 11.54
CA GLU A 21 -1.54 6.83 12.66
C GLU A 21 -2.71 6.56 13.61
N ILE A 22 -2.40 6.39 14.89
CA ILE A 22 -3.40 6.33 15.95
C ILE A 22 -3.48 7.70 16.57
N ARG A 23 -4.66 8.31 16.42
CA ARG A 23 -4.97 9.64 16.93
C ARG A 23 -5.83 9.53 18.16
N ASP A 24 -5.64 10.44 19.10
CA ASP A 24 -6.53 10.58 20.25
C ASP A 24 -7.85 11.26 19.84
N CYS A 25 -8.75 11.49 20.81
CA CYS A 25 -10.00 12.20 20.56
C CYS A 25 -9.82 13.68 20.20
N SER A 26 -8.64 14.27 20.45
CA SER A 26 -8.30 15.64 20.04
C SER A 26 -7.79 15.72 18.60
N GLY A 27 -7.45 14.56 18.01
CA GLY A 27 -6.93 14.44 16.65
C GLY A 27 -5.40 14.47 16.58
N GLU A 28 -4.71 14.58 17.72
CA GLU A 28 -3.26 14.55 17.80
C GLU A 28 -2.74 13.12 17.60
N ILE A 29 -1.61 12.99 16.89
CA ILE A 29 -0.98 11.68 16.64
C ILE A 29 -0.29 11.24 17.93
N GLN A 30 -0.78 10.13 18.48
CA GLN A 30 -0.19 9.53 19.68
C GLN A 30 0.87 8.49 19.34
N ARG A 31 0.67 7.73 18.26
CA ARG A 31 1.64 6.75 17.77
C ARG A 31 1.39 6.35 16.32
N GLU A 32 2.42 5.75 15.73
CA GLU A 32 2.37 5.08 14.44
C GLU A 32 2.51 3.58 14.66
N GLU A 33 1.72 2.79 13.94
CA GLU A 33 1.82 1.33 13.92
C GLU A 33 2.07 0.86 12.50
N THR A 34 2.94 -0.14 12.32
CA THR A 34 3.22 -0.72 11.01
C THR A 34 1.92 -1.22 10.37
N CYS A 35 1.69 -0.85 9.11
CA CYS A 35 0.48 -1.24 8.40
C CYS A 35 0.52 -2.74 8.13
N VAL A 36 -0.36 -3.48 8.81
CA VAL A 36 -0.43 -4.95 8.72
C VAL A 36 -0.79 -5.47 7.32
N PHE A 37 -1.38 -4.64 6.47
CA PHE A 37 -1.80 -5.02 5.12
C PHE A 37 -0.68 -4.97 4.08
N CYS A 38 0.33 -4.14 4.30
CA CYS A 38 1.50 -4.04 3.43
C CYS A 38 2.81 -4.37 4.15
N VAL A 39 2.73 -4.77 5.43
CA VAL A 39 3.86 -5.12 6.29
C VAL A 39 4.95 -4.03 6.28
N GLY A 40 4.54 -2.76 6.28
CA GLY A 40 5.48 -1.63 6.25
C GLY A 40 5.96 -1.19 4.86
N THR A 41 5.65 -1.93 3.79
CA THR A 41 6.17 -1.60 2.45
C THR A 41 5.49 -0.39 1.80
N GLY A 42 4.30 -0.01 2.26
CA GLY A 42 3.48 1.02 1.63
C GLY A 42 2.83 0.60 0.32
N ASN A 43 3.19 -0.58 -0.22
CA ASN A 43 2.66 -1.10 -1.46
C ASN A 43 1.75 -2.29 -1.18
N ARG A 44 0.71 -2.45 -1.98
CA ARG A 44 -0.06 -3.69 -1.98
C ARG A 44 0.86 -4.78 -2.51
N GLU A 45 1.11 -5.81 -1.72
CA GLU A 45 1.72 -7.03 -2.23
C GLU A 45 0.79 -7.56 -3.31
N GLN A 46 1.11 -7.27 -4.57
CA GLN A 46 0.63 -8.10 -5.65
C GLN A 46 1.35 -9.43 -5.41
N GLY A 47 0.59 -10.41 -4.92
CA GLY A 47 0.97 -11.80 -5.11
C GLY A 47 1.47 -11.94 -6.53
N THR A 48 2.54 -12.70 -6.72
CA THR A 48 3.22 -12.93 -8.00
C THR A 48 2.34 -13.62 -9.06
N ASP A 49 1.03 -13.43 -9.00
CA ASP A 49 0.10 -13.64 -10.08
C ASP A 49 0.24 -12.45 -11.02
N ASN A 50 1.16 -12.59 -11.98
CA ASN A 50 1.20 -11.80 -13.21
C ASN A 50 -0.20 -11.79 -13.86
N LYS A 51 -1.12 -10.95 -13.37
CA LYS A 51 -2.30 -10.59 -14.12
C LYS A 51 -1.84 -9.62 -15.20
N LEU A 52 -1.43 -10.20 -16.32
CA LEU A 52 -1.56 -9.55 -17.62
C LEU A 52 -3.01 -9.10 -17.74
N ILE A 53 -3.27 -7.85 -17.39
CA ILE A 53 -4.45 -7.14 -17.90
C ILE A 53 -4.12 -6.87 -19.37
N THR A 54 -4.63 -7.74 -20.24
CA THR A 54 -4.79 -7.43 -21.66
C THR A 54 -6.09 -6.68 -21.79
N ASP A 55 -6.03 -5.35 -21.82
CA ASP A 55 -7.12 -4.54 -22.35
C ASP A 55 -7.29 -4.91 -23.84
N ASN A 56 -8.52 -5.28 -24.22
CA ASN A 56 -8.94 -5.65 -25.58
C ASN A 56 -9.26 -4.38 -26.37
#